data_AF-A0A937QPT7-F1
#
_entry.id   AF-A0A937QPT7-F1
#
_cell.length_a   1.000
_cell.length_b   1.000
_cell.length_c   1.000
_cell.angle_alpha   90.00
_cell.angle_beta   90.00
_cell.angle_gamma   90.00
#
_symmetry.space_group_name_H-M   'P 1'
#
loop_
_entity.id
_entity.type
_entity.pdbx_description
1 polymer ?
#
loop_
_entity_poly.entity_id
_entity_poly.type
_entity_poly.pdbx_seq_one_letter_code
_entity_poly.pdbx_strand_id
1 'polypeptide(L)'
;MKKKGFTLVELLVVIAIIALLMGILMPALARVRQIAFRMVCGTNLSGIGKAMLIYSNDYDDELPRAGGRNSLWGGMIPQWMATNRFAAYGVAANGDGGTGTISSCFYLLVKYAEVTPKSFICKGDSGTTEFKPADDGAGALDLIDLWDFGLTPRERVSYSYHMPFGLYALTTSGEPGMAVAADRNPFMASPMAEAKAISLFVVDSGREGIKGGNANQHQEDGQNVLFLDSHVSFMKEPYCGINDDNIYTFWDGGDIRRGSVPFVGAEPQNRTDNLLVHDGEGGGGGAAPPPKGRACFVAETPALVDGKLVEIQKVTASATTLEEHEGTFICRDIVLTTGNTVSVVDAHCFMTDAGQWVAAQNLTTSLRLKTLTGNVGIKSITTRSYTGKVYNLKIQGSDQYMVGNDSVIVRDF
;
A
#
# COMPACT_ATOMS: atom_id res chain seq x y z
N MET A 1 58.91 10.00 -18.92
CA MET A 1 58.15 10.88 -18.01
C MET A 1 57.76 10.07 -16.78
N LYS A 2 58.26 10.39 -15.57
CA LYS A 2 57.88 9.68 -14.34
C LYS A 2 56.41 10.01 -14.02
N LYS A 3 55.53 9.00 -14.04
CA LYS A 3 54.15 9.15 -13.56
C LYS A 3 54.20 9.44 -12.05
N LYS A 4 53.71 10.61 -11.62
CA LYS A 4 53.54 10.91 -10.19
C LYS A 4 52.45 9.98 -9.65
N GLY A 5 52.78 9.17 -8.64
CA GLY A 5 51.82 8.33 -7.94
C GLY A 5 51.01 9.16 -6.95
N PHE A 6 49.73 8.83 -6.80
CA PHE A 6 48.84 9.46 -5.82
C PHE A 6 49.29 9.06 -4.40
N THR A 7 49.38 10.02 -3.49
CA THR A 7 49.70 9.73 -2.08
C THR A 7 48.46 9.29 -1.32
N LEU A 8 48.65 8.50 -0.25
CA LEU A 8 47.56 8.08 0.65
C LEU A 8 46.79 9.28 1.24
N VAL A 9 47.49 10.38 1.52
CA VAL A 9 46.90 11.60 2.08
C VAL A 9 45.99 12.30 1.06
N GLU A 10 46.42 12.42 -0.19
CA GLU A 10 45.60 13.00 -1.26
C GLU A 10 44.33 12.18 -1.48
N LEU A 11 44.43 10.84 -1.44
CA LEU A 11 43.26 9.97 -1.58
C LEU A 11 42.28 10.16 -0.42
N LEU A 12 42.79 10.28 0.82
CA LEU A 12 41.96 10.45 2.02
C LEU A 12 41.18 11.77 2.01
N VAL A 13 41.81 12.86 1.56
CA VAL A 13 41.13 14.17 1.45
C VAL A 13 40.01 14.11 0.41
N VAL A 14 40.23 13.43 -0.72
CA VAL A 14 39.21 13.31 -1.78
C VAL A 14 37.98 12.55 -1.28
N ILE A 15 38.16 11.41 -0.60
CA ILE A 15 37.03 10.65 -0.05
C ILE A 15 36.29 11.44 1.03
N ALA A 16 37.00 12.24 1.84
CA ALA A 16 36.38 13.10 2.85
C ALA A 16 35.50 14.19 2.20
N ILE A 17 35.98 14.81 1.11
CA ILE A 17 35.19 15.79 0.35
C ILE A 17 33.97 15.12 -0.30
N ILE A 18 34.14 13.94 -0.91
CA ILE A 18 33.01 13.20 -1.50
C ILE A 18 31.97 12.84 -0.44
N ALA A 19 32.40 12.37 0.74
CA ALA A 19 31.50 12.05 1.85
C ALA A 19 30.71 13.28 2.34
N LEU A 20 31.37 14.43 2.45
CA LEU A 20 30.71 15.70 2.80
C LEU A 20 29.67 16.11 1.74
N LEU A 21 30.06 16.06 0.46
CA LEU A 21 29.18 16.40 -0.65
C LEU A 21 27.98 15.45 -0.74
N MET A 22 28.20 14.15 -0.58
CA MET A 22 27.13 13.15 -0.55
C MET A 22 26.20 13.34 0.65
N GLY A 23 26.74 13.74 1.81
CA GLY A 23 25.95 14.06 3.00
C GLY A 23 24.95 15.19 2.80
N ILE A 24 25.30 16.20 1.99
CA ILE A 24 24.39 17.31 1.65
C ILE A 24 23.43 16.93 0.50
N LEU A 25 23.89 16.11 -0.45
CA LEU A 25 23.13 15.75 -1.64
C LEU A 25 22.02 14.72 -1.37
N MET A 26 22.26 13.76 -0.47
CA MET A 26 21.32 12.66 -0.20
C MET A 26 19.94 13.14 0.34
N PRO A 27 19.86 14.07 1.31
CA PRO A 27 18.57 14.61 1.76
C PRO A 27 17.80 15.35 0.65
N ALA A 28 18.52 16.08 -0.21
CA ALA A 28 17.92 16.79 -1.33
C ALA A 28 17.32 15.82 -2.36
N LEU A 29 18.04 14.74 -2.69
CA LEU A 29 17.54 13.69 -3.59
C LEU A 29 16.28 13.00 -3.05
N ALA A 30 16.23 12.72 -1.75
CA ALA A 30 15.04 12.13 -1.12
C ALA A 30 13.81 13.05 -1.27
N ARG A 31 13.96 14.36 -1.03
CA ARG A 31 12.88 15.34 -1.22
C ARG A 31 12.44 15.45 -2.67
N VAL A 32 13.40 15.50 -3.61
CA VAL A 32 13.09 15.54 -5.06
C VAL A 32 12.32 14.30 -5.50
N ARG A 33 12.70 13.12 -5.01
CA ARG A 33 11.99 11.87 -5.29
C ARG A 33 10.54 11.90 -4.80
N GLN A 34 10.30 12.43 -3.60
CA GLN A 34 8.94 12.56 -3.06
C GLN A 34 8.09 13.51 -3.90
N ILE A 35 8.66 14.64 -4.33
CA ILE A 35 7.98 15.57 -5.24
C ILE A 35 7.65 14.91 -6.58
N ALA A 36 8.57 14.11 -7.14
CA ALA A 36 8.33 13.34 -8.35
C ALA A 36 7.21 12.30 -8.16
N PHE A 37 7.20 11.61 -7.01
CA PHE A 37 6.14 10.65 -6.68
C PHE A 37 4.77 11.32 -6.59
N ARG A 38 4.69 12.49 -5.92
CA ARG A 38 3.45 13.29 -5.85
C ARG A 38 2.95 13.66 -7.25
N MET A 39 3.84 14.16 -8.12
CA MET A 39 3.47 14.51 -9.50
C MET A 39 2.95 13.32 -10.31
N VAL A 40 3.59 12.15 -10.19
CA VAL A 40 3.13 10.93 -10.87
C VAL A 40 1.77 10.48 -10.32
N CYS A 41 1.59 10.46 -9.00
CA CYS A 41 0.32 10.06 -8.39
C CYS A 41 -0.82 11.05 -8.76
N GLY A 42 -0.55 12.36 -8.80
CA GLY A 42 -1.51 13.34 -9.29
C GLY A 42 -1.84 13.20 -10.78
N THR A 43 -0.86 12.85 -11.62
CA THR A 43 -1.09 12.58 -13.06
C THR A 43 -1.96 11.34 -13.26
N ASN A 44 -1.69 10.28 -12.48
CA ASN A 44 -2.50 9.07 -12.47
C ASN A 44 -3.95 9.37 -12.09
N LEU A 45 -4.19 10.11 -11.00
CA LEU A 45 -5.52 10.54 -10.58
C LEU A 45 -6.23 11.37 -11.65
N SER A 46 -5.52 12.27 -12.34
CA SER A 46 -6.10 13.05 -13.45
C SER A 46 -6.51 12.15 -14.63
N GLY A 47 -5.70 11.13 -14.93
CA GLY A 47 -6.05 10.11 -15.93
C GLY A 47 -7.28 9.30 -15.51
N ILE A 48 -7.35 8.89 -14.25
CA ILE A 48 -8.50 8.18 -13.68
C ILE A 48 -9.76 9.05 -13.75
N GLY A 49 -9.70 10.33 -13.36
CA GLY A 49 -10.84 11.24 -13.42
C GLY A 49 -11.40 11.44 -14.82
N LYS A 50 -10.51 11.56 -15.83
CA LYS A 50 -10.93 11.60 -17.23
C LYS A 50 -11.61 10.30 -17.65
N ALA A 51 -11.08 9.15 -17.24
CA ALA A 51 -11.70 7.86 -17.52
C ALA A 51 -13.07 7.70 -16.83
N MET A 52 -13.23 8.24 -15.62
CA MET A 52 -14.52 8.29 -14.92
C MET A 52 -15.55 9.11 -15.68
N LEU A 53 -15.15 10.25 -16.27
CA LEU A 53 -16.05 11.05 -17.11
C LEU A 53 -16.38 10.37 -18.44
N ILE A 54 -15.42 9.67 -19.05
CA ILE A 54 -15.67 8.86 -20.24
C ILE A 54 -16.70 7.77 -19.91
N TYR A 55 -16.50 7.06 -18.80
CA TYR A 55 -17.44 6.08 -18.29
C TYR A 55 -18.83 6.71 -18.06
N SER A 56 -18.93 7.83 -17.33
CA SER A 56 -20.24 8.40 -17.00
C SER A 56 -21.06 8.80 -18.23
N ASN A 57 -20.42 9.21 -19.33
CA ASN A 57 -21.12 9.50 -20.59
C ASN A 57 -21.84 8.27 -21.17
N ASP A 58 -21.31 7.07 -20.94
CA ASP A 58 -21.87 5.81 -21.43
C ASP A 58 -22.82 5.14 -20.42
N TYR A 59 -22.83 5.60 -19.16
CA TYR A 59 -23.53 4.98 -18.04
C TYR A 59 -24.40 5.97 -17.25
N ASP A 60 -25.30 6.69 -17.94
CA ASP A 60 -26.35 7.55 -17.36
C ASP A 60 -25.83 8.56 -16.30
N ASP A 61 -24.70 9.22 -16.57
CA ASP A 61 -24.07 10.19 -15.67
C ASP A 61 -23.61 9.61 -14.31
N GLU A 62 -23.62 8.28 -14.17
CA GLU A 62 -23.11 7.59 -12.99
C GLU A 62 -21.59 7.43 -13.07
N LEU A 63 -20.91 7.73 -11.96
CA LEU A 63 -19.52 7.35 -11.80
C LEU A 63 -19.40 5.83 -11.64
N PRO A 64 -18.21 5.23 -11.87
CA PRO A 64 -18.04 3.78 -11.78
C PRO A 64 -18.57 3.18 -10.48
N ARG A 65 -19.55 2.28 -10.60
CA ARG A 65 -20.16 1.55 -9.49
C ARG A 65 -20.30 0.07 -9.85
N ALA A 66 -19.52 -0.76 -9.19
CA ALA A 66 -19.61 -2.21 -9.31
C ALA A 66 -20.89 -2.75 -8.64
N GLY A 67 -21.36 -3.92 -9.05
CA GLY A 67 -22.63 -4.47 -8.55
C GLY A 67 -23.85 -3.88 -9.25
N GLY A 68 -24.95 -3.69 -8.52
CA GLY A 68 -26.20 -3.05 -8.94
C GLY A 68 -26.57 -1.90 -8.00
N ARG A 69 -27.74 -1.29 -8.22
CA ARG A 69 -28.20 -0.11 -7.46
C ARG A 69 -28.25 -0.36 -5.94
N ASN A 70 -28.62 -1.56 -5.54
CA ASN A 70 -28.78 -1.97 -4.14
C ASN A 70 -27.61 -2.82 -3.64
N SER A 71 -26.48 -2.84 -4.36
CA SER A 71 -25.32 -3.61 -3.93
C SER A 71 -24.66 -3.00 -2.71
N LEU A 72 -24.18 -3.88 -1.84
CA LEU A 72 -23.49 -3.50 -0.63
C LEU A 72 -21.98 -3.39 -0.88
N TRP A 73 -21.35 -2.54 -0.11
CA TRP A 73 -19.90 -2.50 -0.04
C TRP A 73 -19.37 -3.76 0.66
N GLY A 74 -18.68 -4.60 -0.09
CA GLY A 74 -17.93 -5.74 0.41
C GLY A 74 -16.43 -5.53 0.27
N GLY A 75 -15.64 -6.51 0.72
CA GLY A 75 -14.17 -6.45 0.73
C GLY A 75 -13.53 -7.38 -0.31
N MET A 76 -14.29 -8.28 -0.92
CA MET A 76 -13.89 -9.00 -2.13
C MET A 76 -15.12 -9.41 -2.94
N ILE A 77 -14.94 -9.59 -4.25
CA ILE A 77 -15.92 -10.28 -5.09
C ILE A 77 -15.39 -11.69 -5.45
N PRO A 78 -15.98 -12.77 -4.90
CA PRO A 78 -15.44 -14.11 -5.07
C PRO A 78 -15.37 -14.58 -6.53
N GLN A 79 -16.26 -14.07 -7.38
CA GLN A 79 -16.46 -14.50 -8.76
C GLN A 79 -15.89 -13.49 -9.76
N TRP A 80 -14.73 -12.88 -9.47
CA TRP A 80 -14.11 -11.84 -10.31
C TRP A 80 -13.72 -12.29 -11.73
N MET A 81 -13.68 -13.61 -12.00
CA MET A 81 -13.49 -14.21 -13.33
C MET A 81 -14.80 -14.68 -13.98
N ALA A 82 -15.97 -14.32 -13.43
CA ALA A 82 -17.23 -14.81 -13.98
C ALA A 82 -17.49 -14.28 -15.40
N THR A 83 -18.21 -15.07 -16.19
CA THR A 83 -18.54 -14.73 -17.58
C THR A 83 -19.45 -13.51 -17.74
N ASN A 84 -20.14 -13.09 -16.67
CA ASN A 84 -21.05 -11.94 -16.71
C ASN A 84 -21.12 -11.21 -15.37
N ARG A 85 -21.61 -9.96 -15.43
CA ARG A 85 -21.76 -9.05 -14.30
C ARG A 85 -22.60 -9.63 -13.16
N PHE A 86 -23.71 -10.29 -13.49
CA PHE A 86 -24.66 -10.82 -12.51
C PHE A 86 -23.99 -11.89 -11.65
N ALA A 87 -23.25 -12.80 -12.28
CA ALA A 87 -22.50 -13.83 -11.58
C ALA A 87 -21.30 -13.24 -10.80
N ALA A 88 -20.59 -12.27 -11.38
CA ALA A 88 -19.42 -11.65 -10.75
C ALA A 88 -19.77 -10.96 -9.43
N TYR A 89 -20.84 -10.17 -9.44
CA TYR A 89 -21.25 -9.37 -8.30
C TYR A 89 -22.41 -9.97 -7.49
N GLY A 90 -22.95 -11.13 -7.89
CA GLY A 90 -24.09 -11.75 -7.23
C GLY A 90 -25.38 -10.93 -7.31
N VAL A 91 -25.58 -10.18 -8.40
CA VAL A 91 -26.74 -9.32 -8.61
C VAL A 91 -27.87 -10.14 -9.25
N ALA A 92 -29.08 -10.03 -8.72
CA ALA A 92 -30.25 -10.68 -9.31
C ALA A 92 -30.66 -10.00 -10.62
N ALA A 93 -31.43 -10.69 -11.46
CA ALA A 93 -31.87 -10.16 -12.76
C ALA A 93 -32.70 -8.86 -12.66
N ASN A 94 -33.34 -8.63 -11.51
CA ASN A 94 -34.09 -7.41 -11.21
C ASN A 94 -33.21 -6.27 -10.65
N GLY A 95 -31.88 -6.47 -10.55
CA GLY A 95 -30.93 -5.49 -10.03
C GLY A 95 -30.77 -5.47 -8.51
N ASP A 96 -31.48 -6.35 -7.79
CA ASP A 96 -31.40 -6.43 -6.33
C ASP A 96 -30.19 -7.24 -5.84
N GLY A 97 -29.74 -6.87 -4.64
CA GLY A 97 -28.64 -7.51 -3.95
C GLY A 97 -27.29 -7.23 -4.60
N GLY A 98 -26.40 -8.21 -4.47
CA GLY A 98 -25.04 -8.15 -4.95
C GLY A 98 -24.07 -7.38 -4.04
N THR A 99 -22.81 -7.47 -4.39
CA THR A 99 -21.69 -6.91 -3.63
C THR A 99 -20.66 -6.34 -4.59
N GLY A 100 -20.15 -5.17 -4.27
CA GLY A 100 -19.03 -4.54 -4.96
C GLY A 100 -17.95 -4.10 -3.97
N THR A 101 -16.75 -3.91 -4.49
CA THR A 101 -15.58 -3.40 -3.77
C THR A 101 -15.16 -2.06 -4.38
N ILE A 102 -14.33 -1.29 -3.69
CA ILE A 102 -13.77 -0.07 -4.26
C ILE A 102 -12.86 -0.41 -5.45
N SER A 103 -12.05 -1.48 -5.34
CA SER A 103 -11.20 -1.89 -6.45
C SER A 103 -12.02 -2.36 -7.65
N SER A 104 -13.13 -3.09 -7.47
CA SER A 104 -13.98 -3.47 -8.60
C SER A 104 -14.68 -2.28 -9.25
N CYS A 105 -15.01 -1.21 -8.51
CA CYS A 105 -15.48 0.04 -9.10
C CYS A 105 -14.39 0.66 -10.00
N PHE A 106 -13.14 0.73 -9.54
CA PHE A 106 -12.03 1.15 -10.39
C PHE A 106 -11.78 0.20 -11.56
N TYR A 107 -12.02 -1.10 -11.39
CA TYR A 107 -11.83 -2.10 -12.44
C TYR A 107 -12.77 -1.88 -13.63
N LEU A 108 -13.95 -1.27 -13.41
CA LEU A 108 -14.83 -0.89 -14.52
C LEU A 108 -14.14 0.07 -15.50
N LEU A 109 -13.21 0.90 -15.03
CA LEU A 109 -12.42 1.77 -15.90
C LEU A 109 -11.38 0.98 -16.70
N VAL A 110 -10.83 -0.09 -16.16
CA VAL A 110 -9.97 -1.02 -16.92
C VAL A 110 -10.80 -1.69 -18.02
N LYS A 111 -11.99 -2.16 -17.65
CA LYS A 111 -12.87 -2.95 -18.53
C LYS A 111 -13.51 -2.12 -19.65
N TYR A 112 -14.01 -0.93 -19.34
CA TYR A 112 -14.84 -0.14 -20.27
C TYR A 112 -14.17 1.14 -20.77
N ALA A 113 -13.16 1.65 -20.08
CA ALA A 113 -12.40 2.83 -20.50
C ALA A 113 -10.92 2.51 -20.82
N GLU A 114 -10.57 1.22 -20.89
CA GLU A 114 -9.24 0.69 -21.24
C GLU A 114 -8.08 1.29 -20.41
N VAL A 115 -8.37 1.68 -19.16
CA VAL A 115 -7.32 2.21 -18.27
C VAL A 115 -6.36 1.09 -17.89
N THR A 116 -5.05 1.32 -18.08
CA THR A 116 -4.04 0.32 -17.72
C THR A 116 -3.94 0.13 -16.20
N PRO A 117 -3.83 -1.11 -15.67
CA PRO A 117 -3.73 -1.38 -14.22
C PRO A 117 -2.65 -0.58 -13.49
N LYS A 118 -1.52 -0.32 -14.17
CA LYS A 118 -0.42 0.51 -13.64
C LYS A 118 -0.84 1.93 -13.23
N SER A 119 -1.88 2.49 -13.84
CA SER A 119 -2.40 3.82 -13.51
C SER A 119 -3.01 3.90 -12.11
N PHE A 120 -3.41 2.76 -11.52
CA PHE A 120 -3.99 2.69 -10.18
C PHE A 120 -2.95 2.57 -9.07
N ILE A 121 -1.65 2.70 -9.39
CA ILE A 121 -0.56 2.54 -8.42
C ILE A 121 0.11 3.88 -8.15
N CYS A 122 0.11 4.29 -6.89
CA CYS A 122 0.92 5.42 -6.46
C CYS A 122 2.34 4.94 -6.13
N LYS A 123 3.35 5.63 -6.65
CA LYS A 123 4.76 5.30 -6.40
C LYS A 123 5.20 5.47 -4.95
N GLY A 124 4.43 6.23 -4.18
CA GLY A 124 4.60 6.40 -2.74
C GLY A 124 4.05 5.25 -1.90
N ASP A 125 3.22 4.37 -2.46
CA ASP A 125 2.54 3.30 -1.74
C ASP A 125 3.35 2.00 -1.80
N SER A 126 4.25 1.81 -0.82
CA SER A 126 5.09 0.61 -0.79
C SER A 126 4.27 -0.61 -0.41
N GLY A 127 4.19 -1.60 -1.31
CA GLY A 127 3.43 -2.84 -1.08
C GLY A 127 2.30 -3.04 -2.09
N THR A 128 1.87 -1.99 -2.78
CA THR A 128 0.93 -2.10 -3.89
C THR A 128 1.66 -2.45 -5.18
N THR A 129 1.13 -3.41 -5.92
CA THR A 129 1.76 -4.00 -7.12
C THR A 129 0.81 -4.01 -8.29
N GLU A 130 1.36 -4.02 -9.50
CA GLU A 130 0.55 -4.06 -10.72
C GLU A 130 -0.19 -5.39 -10.83
N PHE A 131 -1.49 -5.31 -11.10
CA PHE A 131 -2.30 -6.47 -11.36
C PHE A 131 -1.94 -7.09 -12.71
N LYS A 132 -1.70 -8.40 -12.69
CA LYS A 132 -1.49 -9.23 -13.87
C LYS A 132 -2.40 -10.45 -13.76
N PRO A 133 -3.30 -10.70 -14.73
CA PRO A 133 -4.22 -11.84 -14.68
C PRO A 133 -3.53 -13.19 -14.41
N ALA A 134 -2.35 -13.40 -15.00
CA ALA A 134 -1.59 -14.64 -14.84
C ALA A 134 -1.12 -14.90 -13.40
N ASP A 135 -0.85 -13.86 -12.61
CA ASP A 135 -0.38 -13.99 -11.23
C ASP A 135 -1.49 -14.50 -10.30
N ASP A 136 -2.76 -14.28 -10.67
CA ASP A 136 -3.95 -14.61 -9.89
C ASP A 136 -4.80 -15.74 -10.55
N GLY A 137 -4.21 -16.52 -11.46
CA GLY A 137 -4.85 -17.72 -12.05
C GLY A 137 -5.76 -17.47 -13.26
N ALA A 138 -5.82 -16.24 -13.78
CA ALA A 138 -6.62 -15.84 -14.94
C ALA A 138 -5.82 -15.82 -16.26
N GLY A 139 -4.73 -16.59 -16.37
CA GLY A 139 -3.67 -16.36 -17.36
C GLY A 139 -4.05 -16.30 -18.85
N ALA A 140 -5.16 -16.91 -19.29
CA ALA A 140 -5.63 -16.85 -20.68
C ALA A 140 -6.75 -15.82 -20.91
N LEU A 141 -7.24 -15.18 -19.86
CA LEU A 141 -8.27 -14.15 -19.92
C LEU A 141 -7.64 -12.78 -20.12
N ASP A 142 -8.27 -11.96 -20.94
CA ASP A 142 -7.87 -10.57 -21.12
C ASP A 142 -8.41 -9.71 -19.96
N LEU A 143 -7.82 -8.52 -19.75
CA LEU A 143 -8.29 -7.58 -18.72
C LEU A 143 -9.78 -7.24 -18.88
N ILE A 144 -10.27 -7.20 -20.11
CA ILE A 144 -11.68 -6.91 -20.41
C ILE A 144 -12.63 -8.05 -20.04
N ASP A 145 -12.15 -9.27 -19.77
CA ASP A 145 -12.99 -10.42 -19.40
C ASP A 145 -13.31 -10.47 -17.90
N LEU A 146 -12.55 -9.74 -17.09
CA LEU A 146 -12.56 -9.81 -15.63
C LEU A 146 -13.45 -8.72 -15.00
N TRP A 147 -13.61 -8.77 -13.68
CA TRP A 147 -14.49 -7.87 -12.92
C TRP A 147 -13.85 -7.24 -11.67
N ASP A 148 -12.62 -7.63 -11.32
CA ASP A 148 -11.80 -7.02 -10.26
C ASP A 148 -10.31 -7.33 -10.48
N PHE A 149 -9.46 -6.73 -9.65
CA PHE A 149 -8.02 -6.88 -9.60
C PHE A 149 -7.56 -8.18 -8.91
N GLY A 150 -8.17 -9.32 -9.27
CA GLY A 150 -7.72 -10.64 -8.86
C GLY A 150 -8.12 -11.05 -7.44
N LEU A 151 -7.28 -11.89 -6.83
CA LEU A 151 -7.53 -12.48 -5.50
C LEU A 151 -7.20 -11.51 -4.34
N THR A 152 -6.34 -10.53 -4.57
CA THR A 152 -5.88 -9.56 -3.58
C THR A 152 -6.06 -8.11 -4.06
N PRO A 153 -7.29 -7.65 -4.37
CA PRO A 153 -7.52 -6.35 -4.99
C PRO A 153 -6.97 -5.17 -4.16
N ARG A 154 -7.01 -5.27 -2.82
CA ARG A 154 -6.38 -4.31 -1.89
C ARG A 154 -4.87 -4.14 -2.12
N GLU A 155 -4.18 -5.09 -2.73
CA GLU A 155 -2.75 -4.98 -3.06
C GLU A 155 -2.49 -4.42 -4.45
N ARG A 156 -3.54 -4.05 -5.20
CA ARG A 156 -3.44 -3.62 -6.60
C ARG A 156 -3.83 -2.17 -6.85
N VAL A 157 -4.54 -1.53 -5.90
CA VAL A 157 -5.08 -0.16 -6.06
C VAL A 157 -4.67 0.77 -4.93
N SER A 158 -3.90 1.81 -5.22
CA SER A 158 -3.34 2.80 -4.27
C SER A 158 -4.23 3.99 -3.94
N TYR A 159 -5.47 4.01 -4.42
CA TYR A 159 -6.35 5.18 -4.30
C TYR A 159 -7.61 4.84 -3.52
N SER A 160 -8.10 5.82 -2.77
CA SER A 160 -9.44 5.79 -2.21
C SER A 160 -10.42 6.40 -3.20
N TYR A 161 -11.67 5.99 -3.09
CA TYR A 161 -12.77 6.44 -3.93
C TYR A 161 -13.95 6.84 -3.07
N HIS A 162 -14.64 7.89 -3.48
CA HIS A 162 -15.85 8.36 -2.82
C HIS A 162 -16.88 7.22 -2.81
N MET A 163 -17.46 6.96 -1.63
CA MET A 163 -18.34 5.84 -1.35
C MET A 163 -19.41 5.69 -2.45
N PRO A 164 -19.30 4.67 -3.33
CA PRO A 164 -20.20 4.55 -4.47
C PRO A 164 -21.47 3.77 -4.14
N PHE A 165 -21.54 3.21 -2.92
CA PHE A 165 -22.65 2.41 -2.41
C PHE A 165 -23.48 3.23 -1.42
N GLY A 166 -24.79 3.00 -1.37
CA GLY A 166 -25.71 3.72 -0.47
C GLY A 166 -26.44 4.88 -1.16
N LEU A 167 -27.16 5.65 -0.35
CA LEU A 167 -28.15 6.63 -0.84
C LEU A 167 -27.52 7.85 -1.54
N TYR A 168 -26.33 8.24 -1.11
CA TYR A 168 -25.68 9.49 -1.51
C TYR A 168 -24.48 9.27 -2.43
N ALA A 169 -24.49 8.19 -3.20
CA ALA A 169 -23.46 7.94 -4.19
C ALA A 169 -23.36 9.10 -5.20
N LEU A 170 -22.13 9.51 -5.50
CA LEU A 170 -21.82 10.68 -6.31
C LEU A 170 -22.13 10.44 -7.80
N THR A 171 -22.66 11.46 -8.46
CA THR A 171 -22.88 11.53 -9.92
C THR A 171 -22.19 12.76 -10.50
N THR A 172 -22.09 12.87 -11.82
CA THR A 172 -21.49 14.05 -12.50
C THR A 172 -22.23 15.36 -12.23
N SER A 173 -23.49 15.28 -11.76
CA SER A 173 -24.31 16.45 -11.40
C SER A 173 -24.10 16.93 -9.95
N GLY A 174 -23.18 16.31 -9.20
CA GLY A 174 -22.83 16.73 -7.85
C GLY A 174 -22.11 18.08 -7.78
N GLU A 175 -21.82 18.53 -6.57
CA GLU A 175 -21.04 19.77 -6.38
C GLU A 175 -19.63 19.61 -6.98
N PRO A 176 -19.15 20.55 -7.83
CA PRO A 176 -17.86 20.42 -8.52
C PRO A 176 -16.65 20.23 -7.58
N GLY A 177 -16.74 20.76 -6.36
CA GLY A 177 -15.71 20.64 -5.32
C GLY A 177 -15.77 19.35 -4.51
N MET A 178 -16.64 18.38 -4.84
CA MET A 178 -16.65 17.08 -4.18
C MET A 178 -15.39 16.30 -4.51
N ALA A 179 -14.71 15.79 -3.49
CA ALA A 179 -13.62 14.85 -3.69
C ALA A 179 -14.18 13.52 -4.22
N VAL A 180 -13.65 13.07 -5.36
CA VAL A 180 -14.04 11.83 -6.04
C VAL A 180 -13.08 10.71 -5.69
N ALA A 181 -11.77 10.97 -5.76
CA ALA A 181 -10.73 10.01 -5.43
C ALA A 181 -9.52 10.71 -4.82
N ALA A 182 -8.72 9.99 -4.05
CA ALA A 182 -7.51 10.54 -3.44
C ALA A 182 -6.49 9.43 -3.22
N ASP A 183 -5.28 9.80 -2.77
CA ASP A 183 -4.37 8.83 -2.16
C ASP A 183 -5.07 8.06 -1.01
N ARG A 184 -4.59 6.85 -0.65
CA ARG A 184 -5.32 5.99 0.30
C ARG A 184 -5.65 6.67 1.62
N ASN A 185 -6.81 6.26 2.13
CA ASN A 185 -7.34 6.68 3.41
C ASN A 185 -6.40 6.22 4.54
N PRO A 186 -5.85 7.14 5.35
CA PRO A 186 -4.90 6.78 6.39
C PRO A 186 -5.53 6.06 7.58
N PHE A 187 -6.86 6.09 7.73
CA PHE A 187 -7.61 5.42 8.79
C PHE A 187 -8.07 4.01 8.41
N MET A 188 -7.65 3.52 7.25
CA MET A 188 -7.92 2.18 6.77
C MET A 188 -6.59 1.47 6.46
N ALA A 189 -6.49 0.22 6.86
CA ALA A 189 -5.25 -0.53 6.68
C ALA A 189 -4.91 -0.67 5.19
N SER A 190 -3.61 -0.65 4.87
CA SER A 190 -3.08 -0.74 3.51
C SER A 190 -1.88 -1.69 3.48
N PRO A 191 -1.50 -2.23 2.31
CA PRO A 191 -0.22 -2.92 2.12
C PRO A 191 1.01 -2.19 2.69
N MET A 192 0.97 -0.86 2.74
CA MET A 192 2.07 -0.03 3.22
C MET A 192 2.11 0.13 4.73
N ALA A 193 0.94 0.21 5.37
CA ALA A 193 0.83 0.58 6.78
C ALA A 193 -0.55 0.19 7.35
N GLU A 194 -0.55 -0.07 8.65
CA GLU A 194 -1.77 -0.21 9.46
C GLU A 194 -2.60 1.08 9.50
N ALA A 195 -3.88 0.94 9.83
CA ALA A 195 -4.78 2.06 10.02
C ALA A 195 -4.28 2.98 11.16
N LYS A 196 -4.18 4.28 10.90
CA LYS A 196 -3.86 5.27 11.93
C LYS A 196 -4.99 5.36 12.94
N ALA A 197 -4.63 5.55 14.21
CA ALA A 197 -5.60 5.92 15.22
C ALA A 197 -6.08 7.36 14.99
N ILE A 198 -7.39 7.58 14.96
CA ILE A 198 -8.00 8.91 14.79
C ILE A 198 -7.57 9.89 15.89
N SER A 199 -7.11 9.41 17.04
CA SER A 199 -6.57 10.24 18.13
C SER A 199 -5.27 10.97 17.74
N LEU A 200 -4.53 10.47 16.76
CA LEU A 200 -3.33 11.14 16.23
C LEU A 200 -3.68 12.36 15.39
N PHE A 201 -4.90 12.41 14.85
CA PHE A 201 -5.40 13.55 14.12
C PHE A 201 -6.07 14.54 15.08
N VAL A 202 -5.44 15.70 15.24
CA VAL A 202 -5.92 16.76 16.14
C VAL A 202 -6.05 18.05 15.34
N VAL A 203 -7.30 18.39 15.04
CA VAL A 203 -7.66 19.66 14.40
C VAL A 203 -7.17 20.82 15.26
N ASP A 204 -6.67 21.88 14.62
CA ASP A 204 -6.14 23.10 15.25
C ASP A 204 -4.82 22.96 16.05
N SER A 205 -4.17 21.78 16.05
CA SER A 205 -2.86 21.57 16.70
C SER A 205 -1.64 21.97 15.84
N GLY A 206 -1.89 22.65 14.72
CA GLY A 206 -0.89 23.01 13.72
C GLY A 206 -0.43 21.80 12.89
N ARG A 207 0.73 21.94 12.24
CA ARG A 207 1.19 20.98 11.21
C ARG A 207 1.34 19.54 11.72
N GLU A 208 1.80 19.35 12.96
CA GLU A 208 2.10 17.99 13.44
C GLU A 208 0.85 17.15 13.71
N GLY A 209 -0.24 17.71 14.27
CA GLY A 209 -1.47 16.91 14.41
C GLY A 209 -2.29 16.80 13.13
N ILE A 210 -2.06 17.66 12.13
CA ILE A 210 -2.65 17.48 10.78
C ILE A 210 -2.04 16.25 10.08
N LYS A 211 -0.73 16.01 10.23
CA LYS A 211 -0.05 14.83 9.64
C LYS A 211 -0.72 13.50 10.03
N GLY A 212 -1.25 13.42 11.26
CA GLY A 212 -1.96 12.25 11.75
C GLY A 212 -3.20 11.89 10.91
N GLY A 213 -3.79 12.86 10.19
CA GLY A 213 -4.92 12.65 9.29
C GLY A 213 -4.58 12.63 7.80
N ASN A 214 -3.32 12.82 7.42
CA ASN A 214 -2.89 12.80 6.02
C ASN A 214 -2.49 11.40 5.56
N ALA A 215 -2.54 11.18 4.24
CA ALA A 215 -2.16 9.93 3.59
C ALA A 215 -0.67 9.57 3.79
N ASN A 216 -0.37 8.26 3.82
CA ASN A 216 0.98 7.73 4.11
C ASN A 216 1.96 7.89 2.93
N GLN A 217 1.46 7.81 1.70
CA GLN A 217 2.20 7.68 0.45
C GLN A 217 3.15 8.85 0.17
N HIS A 218 2.91 9.99 0.81
CA HIS A 218 3.64 11.22 0.60
C HIS A 218 4.30 11.76 1.87
N GLN A 219 4.67 10.85 2.79
CA GLN A 219 5.29 11.17 4.07
C GLN A 219 4.39 12.02 4.97
N GLU A 220 3.07 11.81 4.89
CA GLU A 220 2.08 12.52 5.71
C GLU A 220 2.04 14.05 5.49
N ASP A 221 2.75 14.55 4.47
CA ASP A 221 2.75 15.98 4.11
C ASP A 221 1.42 16.42 3.47
N GLY A 222 0.58 15.46 3.05
CA GLY A 222 -0.68 15.70 2.34
C GLY A 222 -1.04 14.56 1.39
N GLN A 223 -2.04 14.81 0.55
CA GLN A 223 -2.64 13.87 -0.39
C GLN A 223 -2.96 14.56 -1.71
N ASN A 224 -2.80 13.86 -2.82
CA ASN A 224 -3.43 14.26 -4.06
C ASN A 224 -4.91 13.92 -3.98
N VAL A 225 -5.74 14.88 -4.36
CA VAL A 225 -7.20 14.76 -4.35
C VAL A 225 -7.70 15.13 -5.73
N LEU A 226 -8.47 14.23 -6.32
CA LEU A 226 -9.24 14.43 -7.54
C LEU A 226 -10.64 14.94 -7.15
N PHE A 227 -11.02 16.07 -7.71
CA PHE A 227 -12.33 16.67 -7.53
C PHE A 227 -13.25 16.38 -8.72
N LEU A 228 -14.55 16.60 -8.54
CA LEU A 228 -15.58 16.22 -9.51
C LEU A 228 -15.48 17.01 -10.83
N ASP A 229 -15.01 18.26 -10.77
CA ASP A 229 -14.63 19.05 -11.95
C ASP A 229 -13.36 18.56 -12.68
N SER A 230 -12.82 17.40 -12.29
CA SER A 230 -11.63 16.74 -12.83
C SER A 230 -10.29 17.41 -12.56
N HIS A 231 -10.25 18.46 -11.74
CA HIS A 231 -8.97 19.00 -11.30
C HIS A 231 -8.35 18.11 -10.22
N VAL A 232 -7.02 18.07 -10.17
CA VAL A 232 -6.27 17.35 -9.14
C VAL A 232 -5.37 18.33 -8.41
N SER A 233 -5.47 18.39 -7.10
CA SER A 233 -4.67 19.27 -6.25
C SER A 233 -4.00 18.47 -5.13
N PHE A 234 -2.80 18.90 -4.74
CA PHE A 234 -2.14 18.37 -3.55
C PHE A 234 -2.62 19.15 -2.32
N MET A 235 -3.46 18.51 -1.52
CA MET A 235 -4.03 19.06 -0.30
C MET A 235 -3.16 18.70 0.89
N LYS A 236 -2.81 19.70 1.70
CA LYS A 236 -1.96 19.52 2.89
C LYS A 236 -2.74 19.05 4.11
N GLU A 237 -4.07 19.09 4.01
CA GLU A 237 -5.02 18.86 5.07
C GLU A 237 -6.12 17.92 4.54
N PRO A 238 -6.63 16.99 5.37
CA PRO A 238 -7.65 16.05 4.94
C PRO A 238 -9.04 16.68 4.87
N TYR A 239 -9.29 17.77 5.60
CA TYR A 239 -10.53 18.54 5.59
C TYR A 239 -10.66 19.47 4.36
N CYS A 240 -10.46 18.89 3.19
CA CYS A 240 -10.47 19.59 1.91
C CYS A 240 -11.73 19.31 1.07
N GLY A 241 -12.73 18.67 1.66
CA GLY A 241 -14.05 18.49 1.09
C GLY A 241 -14.91 19.76 1.18
N ILE A 242 -16.16 19.64 0.77
CA ILE A 242 -17.12 20.75 0.84
C ILE A 242 -17.35 21.12 2.32
N ASN A 243 -17.41 22.43 2.63
CA ASN A 243 -17.56 22.94 4.00
C ASN A 243 -16.45 22.52 4.99
N ASP A 244 -15.21 22.40 4.49
CA ASP A 244 -14.07 21.90 5.27
C ASP A 244 -14.31 20.48 5.81
N ASP A 245 -15.00 19.65 5.04
CA ASP A 245 -15.25 18.26 5.40
C ASP A 245 -14.01 17.38 5.19
N ASN A 246 -13.81 16.44 6.10
CA ASN A 246 -12.74 15.47 6.03
C ASN A 246 -13.06 14.36 5.05
N ILE A 247 -12.34 14.37 3.93
CA ILE A 247 -12.59 13.46 2.81
C ILE A 247 -12.45 11.98 3.17
N TYR A 248 -11.81 11.62 4.28
CA TYR A 248 -11.54 10.22 4.66
C TYR A 248 -12.46 9.67 5.74
N THR A 249 -13.24 10.51 6.41
CA THR A 249 -14.06 10.12 7.55
C THR A 249 -15.50 10.49 7.27
N PHE A 250 -16.45 9.69 7.73
CA PHE A 250 -17.85 10.12 7.63
C PHE A 250 -18.17 11.08 8.78
N TRP A 251 -19.05 12.04 8.54
CA TRP A 251 -19.48 12.94 9.59
C TRP A 251 -20.36 12.22 10.62
N ASP A 252 -20.06 12.40 11.92
CA ASP A 252 -20.78 11.75 13.03
C ASP A 252 -21.70 12.72 13.80
N GLY A 253 -21.94 13.91 13.25
CA GLY A 253 -22.66 15.01 13.91
C GLY A 253 -21.77 15.93 14.75
N GLY A 254 -20.48 15.63 14.87
CA GLY A 254 -19.47 16.45 15.55
C GLY A 254 -18.78 17.48 14.65
N ASP A 255 -17.49 17.70 14.87
CA ASP A 255 -16.65 18.55 14.00
C ASP A 255 -16.44 17.84 12.65
N ILE A 256 -16.96 18.46 11.59
CA ILE A 256 -16.92 17.96 10.21
C ILE A 256 -15.47 17.79 9.71
N ARG A 257 -14.53 18.58 10.24
CA ARG A 257 -13.10 18.46 9.90
C ARG A 257 -12.47 17.17 10.46
N ARG A 258 -13.15 16.49 11.38
CA ARG A 258 -12.65 15.29 12.07
C ARG A 258 -13.42 14.02 11.73
N GLY A 259 -14.74 14.06 11.87
CA GLY A 259 -15.62 12.90 11.69
C GLY A 259 -15.20 11.65 12.47
N SER A 260 -15.71 10.51 12.01
CA SER A 260 -15.45 9.17 12.54
C SER A 260 -14.83 8.25 11.48
N VAL A 261 -14.00 7.30 11.94
CA VAL A 261 -13.29 6.38 11.04
C VAL A 261 -14.26 5.46 10.31
N PRO A 262 -14.09 5.24 9.00
CA PRO A 262 -14.99 4.40 8.23
C PRO A 262 -14.98 2.94 8.71
N PHE A 263 -16.15 2.32 8.65
CA PHE A 263 -16.36 0.89 8.90
C PHE A 263 -17.21 0.31 7.77
N VAL A 264 -17.34 -1.02 7.71
CA VAL A 264 -18.16 -1.67 6.68
C VAL A 264 -19.62 -1.25 6.83
N GLY A 265 -20.16 -0.62 5.78
CA GLY A 265 -21.50 -0.04 5.80
C GLY A 265 -21.55 1.43 6.24
N ALA A 266 -20.39 2.07 6.50
CA ALA A 266 -20.34 3.52 6.55
C ALA A 266 -20.78 4.09 5.20
N GLU A 267 -21.58 5.14 5.24
CA GLU A 267 -22.06 5.87 4.07
C GLU A 267 -21.97 7.37 4.35
N PRO A 268 -21.88 8.19 3.29
CA PRO A 268 -22.01 9.63 3.46
C PRO A 268 -23.33 9.96 4.17
N GLN A 269 -23.34 10.94 5.06
CA GLN A 269 -24.55 11.34 5.79
C GLN A 269 -25.47 12.22 4.95
N ASN A 270 -24.94 12.90 3.95
CA ASN A 270 -25.68 13.78 3.05
C ASN A 270 -24.93 13.95 1.72
N ARG A 271 -25.53 14.70 0.78
CA ARG A 271 -24.99 14.90 -0.59
C ARG A 271 -23.67 15.69 -0.66
N THR A 272 -23.29 16.37 0.42
CA THR A 272 -22.06 17.17 0.51
C THR A 272 -21.03 16.55 1.44
N ASP A 273 -21.32 15.39 2.04
CA ASP A 273 -20.42 14.65 2.93
C ASP A 273 -19.47 13.79 2.06
N ASN A 274 -18.18 14.02 2.17
CA ASN A 274 -17.15 13.29 1.45
C ASN A 274 -16.71 12.09 2.28
N LEU A 275 -16.91 10.88 1.74
CA LEU A 275 -16.37 9.66 2.34
C LEU A 275 -15.57 8.87 1.32
N LEU A 276 -14.25 9.05 1.29
CA LEU A 276 -13.33 8.31 0.45
C LEU A 276 -12.77 7.12 1.21
N VAL A 277 -13.06 5.93 0.70
CA VAL A 277 -12.63 4.65 1.27
C VAL A 277 -11.84 3.87 0.24
N HIS A 278 -11.08 2.89 0.71
CA HIS A 278 -10.47 1.86 -0.15
C HIS A 278 -10.79 0.48 0.43
N ASP A 279 -10.44 -0.60 -0.28
CA ASP A 279 -10.75 -1.94 0.23
C ASP A 279 -9.98 -2.23 1.53
N GLY A 280 -10.73 -2.43 2.61
CA GLY A 280 -10.20 -2.75 3.93
C GLY A 280 -10.16 -4.24 4.22
N GLU A 281 -9.54 -4.61 5.35
CA GLU A 281 -9.40 -6.00 5.80
C GLU A 281 -10.72 -6.66 6.29
N GLY A 282 -11.84 -5.92 6.28
CA GLY A 282 -13.07 -6.28 7.00
C GLY A 282 -14.35 -6.42 6.18
N GLY A 283 -14.33 -6.31 4.85
CA GLY A 283 -15.53 -6.48 4.04
C GLY A 283 -15.79 -7.94 3.64
N GLY A 284 -16.61 -8.65 4.42
CA GLY A 284 -17.14 -9.96 4.04
C GLY A 284 -16.49 -11.12 4.79
N GLY A 285 -17.26 -11.71 5.71
CA GLY A 285 -16.95 -13.01 6.24
C GLY A 285 -16.84 -14.05 5.12
N GLY A 286 -15.77 -14.85 5.17
CA GLY A 286 -15.71 -16.12 4.44
C GLY A 286 -14.32 -16.55 3.97
N ALA A 287 -13.42 -15.61 3.70
CA ALA A 287 -12.00 -15.90 3.63
C ALA A 287 -11.36 -15.27 4.86
N ALA A 288 -10.58 -16.06 5.61
CA ALA A 288 -9.74 -15.51 6.65
C ALA A 288 -8.96 -14.31 6.07
N PRO A 289 -8.76 -13.22 6.83
CA PRO A 289 -7.83 -12.17 6.43
C PRO A 289 -6.55 -12.83 5.90
N PRO A 290 -5.90 -12.30 4.84
CA PRO A 290 -4.57 -12.81 4.48
C PRO A 290 -3.77 -12.82 5.78
N PRO A 291 -3.17 -13.97 6.15
CA PRO A 291 -2.79 -14.16 7.54
C PRO A 291 -1.84 -13.05 7.94
N LYS A 292 -2.11 -12.45 9.11
CA LYS A 292 -1.19 -11.49 9.74
C LYS A 292 0.20 -12.11 9.74
N GLY A 293 1.25 -11.31 9.60
CA GLY A 293 2.62 -11.82 9.54
C GLY A 293 3.19 -12.06 8.14
N ARG A 294 2.78 -11.27 7.14
CA ARG A 294 3.43 -11.28 5.82
C ARG A 294 4.86 -10.72 5.82
N ALA A 295 5.20 -9.93 6.84
CA ALA A 295 6.55 -9.51 7.15
C ALA A 295 7.06 -10.29 8.38
N CYS A 296 7.12 -11.61 8.27
CA CYS A 296 7.63 -12.48 9.34
C CYS A 296 8.59 -13.55 8.82
N PHE A 297 9.27 -14.19 9.75
CA PHE A 297 10.16 -15.32 9.53
C PHE A 297 9.56 -16.61 10.08
N VAL A 298 10.05 -17.75 9.61
CA VAL A 298 9.72 -19.06 10.18
C VAL A 298 10.37 -19.23 11.55
N ALA A 299 9.76 -20.04 12.42
CA ALA A 299 10.12 -20.22 13.83
C ALA A 299 11.61 -20.49 14.11
N GLU A 300 12.26 -21.23 13.21
CA GLU A 300 13.65 -21.69 13.33
C GLU A 300 14.67 -20.63 12.89
N THR A 301 14.21 -19.49 12.37
CA THR A 301 15.09 -18.45 11.86
C THR A 301 15.94 -17.88 12.99
N PRO A 302 17.28 -17.95 12.91
CA PRO A 302 18.14 -17.35 13.92
C PRO A 302 18.04 -15.82 13.88
N ALA A 303 17.82 -15.18 15.01
CA ALA A 303 17.86 -13.73 15.18
C ALA A 303 19.00 -13.36 16.15
N LEU A 304 19.74 -12.30 15.85
CA LEU A 304 20.83 -11.83 16.70
C LEU A 304 20.27 -10.92 17.80
N VAL A 305 20.31 -11.39 19.04
CA VAL A 305 19.82 -10.69 20.23
C VAL A 305 20.92 -10.72 21.29
N ASP A 306 21.26 -9.56 21.85
CA ASP A 306 22.34 -9.41 22.86
C ASP A 306 23.67 -10.08 22.47
N GLY A 307 24.00 -10.05 21.17
CA GLY A 307 25.24 -10.63 20.62
C GLY A 307 25.23 -12.15 20.48
N LYS A 308 24.09 -12.82 20.67
CA LYS A 308 23.93 -14.27 20.45
C LYS A 308 22.83 -14.54 19.43
N LEU A 309 23.02 -15.56 18.60
CA LEU A 309 21.96 -16.06 17.72
C LEU A 309 21.00 -16.93 18.53
N VAL A 310 19.73 -16.56 18.54
CA VAL A 310 18.64 -17.28 19.19
C VAL A 310 17.55 -17.49 18.15
N GLU A 311 16.89 -18.65 18.15
CA GLU A 311 15.71 -18.85 17.30
C GLU A 311 14.66 -17.78 17.58
N ILE A 312 14.08 -17.18 16.52
CA ILE A 312 13.18 -16.03 16.64
C ILE A 312 11.98 -16.32 17.56
N GLN A 313 11.46 -17.55 17.57
CA GLN A 313 10.35 -17.95 18.45
C GLN A 313 10.70 -17.94 19.96
N LYS A 314 11.99 -17.97 20.32
CA LYS A 314 12.50 -18.06 21.70
C LYS A 314 13.05 -16.73 22.22
N VAL A 315 12.85 -15.63 21.50
CA VAL A 315 13.39 -14.32 21.88
C VAL A 315 12.60 -13.75 23.06
N THR A 316 13.30 -13.51 24.18
CA THR A 316 12.73 -12.94 25.42
C THR A 316 13.60 -11.82 25.99
N ALA A 317 14.00 -10.86 25.14
CA ALA A 317 14.83 -9.72 25.56
C ALA A 317 13.98 -8.53 26.01
N SER A 318 14.42 -7.84 27.08
CA SER A 318 13.66 -6.76 27.73
C SER A 318 13.36 -5.53 26.84
N ALA A 319 14.10 -5.36 25.73
CA ALA A 319 13.94 -4.26 24.77
C ALA A 319 13.40 -4.73 23.40
N THR A 320 12.86 -5.95 23.32
CA THR A 320 12.36 -6.56 22.09
C THR A 320 10.96 -7.13 22.30
N THR A 321 10.02 -6.73 21.47
CA THR A 321 8.68 -7.32 21.45
C THR A 321 8.62 -8.37 20.35
N LEU A 322 8.18 -9.58 20.69
CA LEU A 322 7.95 -10.67 19.75
C LEU A 322 6.50 -10.58 19.22
N GLU A 323 6.35 -10.55 17.91
CA GLU A 323 5.06 -10.72 17.26
C GLU A 323 4.94 -12.14 16.70
N GLU A 324 3.77 -12.75 16.91
CA GLU A 324 3.45 -14.10 16.48
C GLU A 324 2.15 -14.09 15.68
N HIS A 325 2.18 -14.78 14.54
CA HIS A 325 1.01 -15.01 13.72
C HIS A 325 0.96 -16.44 13.18
N GLU A 326 -0.24 -16.93 12.92
CA GLU A 326 -0.46 -18.29 12.43
C GLU A 326 -1.33 -18.27 11.16
N GLY A 327 -0.96 -19.06 10.17
CA GLY A 327 -1.68 -19.09 8.90
C GLY A 327 -0.96 -19.87 7.81
N THR A 328 -1.44 -19.72 6.58
CA THR A 328 -0.79 -20.24 5.37
C THR A 328 -0.17 -19.08 4.60
N PHE A 329 1.14 -19.11 4.44
CA PHE A 329 1.96 -18.06 3.88
C PHE A 329 2.73 -18.54 2.66
N ILE A 330 3.09 -17.59 1.80
CA ILE A 330 4.09 -17.82 0.76
C ILE A 330 5.45 -17.50 1.37
N CYS A 331 6.28 -18.53 1.54
CA CYS A 331 7.63 -18.42 2.04
C CYS A 331 8.65 -18.48 0.90
N ARG A 332 9.68 -17.65 1.01
CA ARG A 332 10.86 -17.65 0.16
C ARG A 332 12.04 -18.16 0.95
N ASP A 333 12.65 -19.22 0.45
CA ASP A 333 13.92 -19.71 0.93
C ASP A 333 15.03 -19.02 0.12
N ILE A 334 15.71 -18.06 0.75
CA ILE A 334 16.78 -17.28 0.16
C ILE A 334 18.10 -17.97 0.49
N VAL A 335 18.69 -18.64 -0.50
CA VAL A 335 20.00 -19.27 -0.36
C VAL A 335 21.06 -18.23 -0.66
N LEU A 336 21.92 -17.97 0.32
CA LEU A 336 23.01 -17.02 0.22
C LEU A 336 24.24 -17.66 -0.43
N THR A 337 25.14 -16.83 -0.95
CA THR A 337 26.41 -17.25 -1.55
C THR A 337 27.33 -17.98 -0.57
N THR A 338 27.14 -17.78 0.73
CA THR A 338 27.80 -18.51 1.84
C THR A 338 27.26 -19.93 2.03
N GLY A 339 26.13 -20.28 1.41
CA GLY A 339 25.46 -21.57 1.56
C GLY A 339 24.40 -21.60 2.66
N ASN A 340 24.31 -20.55 3.49
CA ASN A 340 23.24 -20.41 4.48
C ASN A 340 21.91 -20.04 3.80
N THR A 341 20.80 -20.37 4.47
CA THR A 341 19.45 -20.10 3.97
C THR A 341 18.69 -19.24 4.97
N VAL A 342 17.96 -18.24 4.48
CA VAL A 342 17.00 -17.46 5.27
C VAL A 342 15.61 -17.70 4.70
N SER A 343 14.72 -18.24 5.52
CA SER A 343 13.35 -18.56 5.15
C SER A 343 12.40 -17.49 5.69
N VAL A 344 11.72 -16.78 4.79
CA VAL A 344 10.99 -15.55 5.10
C VAL A 344 9.67 -15.47 4.34
N VAL A 345 8.68 -14.79 4.90
CA VAL A 345 7.41 -14.51 4.21
C VAL A 345 7.58 -13.33 3.24
N ASP A 346 6.87 -13.38 2.11
CA ASP A 346 7.06 -12.55 0.91
C ASP A 346 7.22 -11.02 1.11
N ALA A 347 6.62 -10.43 2.15
CA ALA A 347 6.59 -8.97 2.33
C ALA A 347 7.73 -8.42 3.20
N HIS A 348 8.56 -9.27 3.82
CA HIS A 348 9.61 -8.77 4.72
C HIS A 348 10.70 -8.00 3.96
N CYS A 349 11.16 -6.88 4.51
CA CYS A 349 12.19 -6.05 3.88
C CYS A 349 13.61 -6.42 4.31
N PHE A 350 14.53 -6.46 3.34
CA PHE A 350 15.96 -6.66 3.50
C PHE A 350 16.71 -5.41 3.06
N MET A 351 17.79 -5.08 3.77
CA MET A 351 18.66 -3.97 3.36
C MET A 351 19.68 -4.46 2.33
N THR A 352 19.73 -3.80 1.18
CA THR A 352 20.76 -4.03 0.15
C THR A 352 22.09 -3.38 0.52
N ASP A 353 23.18 -3.78 -0.12
CA ASP A 353 24.50 -3.14 0.02
C ASP A 353 24.50 -1.65 -0.38
N ALA A 354 23.60 -1.25 -1.27
CA ALA A 354 23.31 0.14 -1.62
C ALA A 354 22.52 0.91 -0.53
N GLY A 355 22.15 0.27 0.58
CA GLY A 355 21.38 0.87 1.67
C GLY A 355 19.90 1.06 1.36
N GLN A 356 19.37 0.38 0.34
CA GLN A 356 17.94 0.42 0.00
C GLN A 356 17.20 -0.77 0.62
N TRP A 357 16.01 -0.51 1.16
CA TRP A 357 15.07 -1.55 1.59
C TRP A 357 14.38 -2.18 0.39
N VAL A 358 14.45 -3.50 0.27
CA VAL A 358 13.81 -4.29 -0.78
C VAL A 358 13.04 -5.44 -0.13
N ALA A 359 11.75 -5.57 -0.46
CA ALA A 359 10.92 -6.67 0.02
C ALA A 359 11.42 -8.01 -0.54
N ALA A 360 11.25 -9.10 0.22
CA ALA A 360 11.67 -10.45 -0.13
C ALA A 360 11.13 -10.87 -1.51
N GLN A 361 9.89 -10.47 -1.81
CA GLN A 361 9.26 -10.74 -3.11
C GLN A 361 9.96 -10.11 -4.32
N ASN A 362 10.67 -9.00 -4.10
CA ASN A 362 11.38 -8.21 -5.11
C ASN A 362 12.89 -8.51 -5.15
N LEU A 363 13.38 -9.41 -4.31
CA LEU A 363 14.79 -9.82 -4.34
C LEU A 363 15.10 -10.61 -5.61
N THR A 364 16.30 -10.38 -6.15
CA THR A 364 16.83 -11.05 -7.34
C THR A 364 18.25 -11.50 -7.08
N THR A 365 18.74 -12.50 -7.82
CA THR A 365 20.10 -13.04 -7.67
C THR A 365 21.21 -12.03 -8.02
N SER A 366 20.88 -10.93 -8.70
CA SER A 366 21.80 -9.82 -8.95
C SER A 366 22.04 -8.92 -7.75
N LEU A 367 21.21 -9.00 -6.69
CA LEU A 367 21.32 -8.16 -5.51
C LEU A 367 22.27 -8.74 -4.46
N ARG A 368 22.84 -7.85 -3.66
CA ARG A 368 23.62 -8.17 -2.46
C ARG A 368 22.93 -7.58 -1.23
N LEU A 369 22.84 -8.37 -0.17
CA LEU A 369 22.23 -7.99 1.09
C LEU A 369 23.31 -7.50 2.06
N LYS A 370 22.98 -6.50 2.86
CA LYS A 370 23.86 -5.95 3.88
C LYS A 370 23.83 -6.83 5.13
N THR A 371 25.00 -7.07 5.70
CA THR A 371 25.18 -7.84 6.95
C THR A 371 25.87 -6.98 8.00
N LEU A 372 25.94 -7.46 9.25
CA LEU A 372 26.67 -6.78 10.34
C LEU A 372 28.12 -6.44 9.97
N THR A 373 28.81 -7.34 9.27
CA THR A 373 30.25 -7.25 8.98
C THR A 373 30.56 -6.88 7.52
N GLY A 374 29.54 -6.73 6.66
CA GLY A 374 29.75 -6.43 5.25
C GLY A 374 28.51 -6.64 4.39
N ASN A 375 28.61 -7.51 3.38
CA ASN A 375 27.52 -7.86 2.49
C ASN A 375 27.62 -9.30 1.98
N VAL A 376 26.49 -9.85 1.56
CA VAL A 376 26.37 -11.24 1.08
C VAL A 376 25.52 -11.28 -0.21
N GLY A 377 25.95 -12.05 -1.20
CA GLY A 377 25.19 -12.23 -2.44
C GLY A 377 24.09 -13.27 -2.30
N ILE A 378 23.04 -13.18 -3.13
CA ILE A 378 21.96 -14.17 -3.21
C ILE A 378 22.30 -15.20 -4.30
N LYS A 379 22.33 -16.48 -3.95
CA LYS A 379 22.61 -17.58 -4.88
C LYS A 379 21.36 -18.04 -5.61
N SER A 380 20.26 -18.25 -4.88
CA SER A 380 18.97 -18.66 -5.43
C SER A 380 17.83 -18.28 -4.49
N ILE A 381 16.63 -18.14 -5.04
CA ILE A 381 15.40 -17.89 -4.28
C ILE A 381 14.38 -18.93 -4.75
N THR A 382 13.84 -19.70 -3.82
CA THR A 382 12.77 -20.67 -4.09
C THR A 382 11.53 -20.32 -3.30
N THR A 383 10.37 -20.38 -3.94
CA THR A 383 9.08 -20.06 -3.32
C THR A 383 8.33 -21.34 -2.99
N ARG A 384 7.74 -21.42 -1.79
CA ARG A 384 6.89 -22.53 -1.37
C ARG A 384 5.75 -22.06 -0.48
N SER A 385 4.67 -22.82 -0.46
CA SER A 385 3.61 -22.66 0.55
C SER A 385 4.12 -23.16 1.91
N TYR A 386 3.82 -22.43 2.98
CA TYR A 386 4.13 -22.78 4.36
C TYR A 386 2.91 -22.55 5.25
N THR A 387 2.52 -23.57 6.01
CA THR A 387 1.41 -23.46 6.97
C THR A 387 1.96 -23.66 8.37
N GLY A 388 1.77 -22.68 9.25
CA GLY A 388 2.26 -22.72 10.62
C GLY A 388 2.42 -21.32 11.22
N LYS A 389 3.17 -21.25 12.32
CA LYS A 389 3.48 -20.00 13.00
C LYS A 389 4.67 -19.28 12.36
N VAL A 390 4.56 -17.96 12.29
CA VAL A 390 5.58 -17.03 11.81
C VAL A 390 5.77 -15.91 12.83
N TYR A 391 6.98 -15.35 12.86
CA TYR A 391 7.42 -14.44 13.90
C TYR A 391 8.12 -13.21 13.34
N ASN A 392 7.95 -12.05 13.98
CA ASN A 392 8.74 -10.85 13.73
C ASN A 392 9.16 -10.23 15.07
N LEU A 393 10.18 -9.38 15.03
CA LEU A 393 10.68 -8.66 16.20
C LEU A 393 10.46 -7.16 15.99
N LYS A 394 10.06 -6.47 17.07
CA LYS A 394 10.07 -5.02 17.17
C LYS A 394 11.16 -4.60 18.15
N ILE A 395 12.12 -3.80 17.70
CA ILE A 395 13.25 -3.39 18.53
C ILE A 395 13.00 -1.98 19.08
N GLN A 396 13.11 -1.81 20.39
CA GLN A 396 12.92 -0.48 20.97
C GLN A 396 14.04 0.48 20.53
N GLY A 397 13.69 1.52 19.75
CA GLY A 397 14.62 2.56 19.33
C GLY A 397 15.48 2.24 18.10
N SER A 398 15.16 1.17 17.37
CA SER A 398 15.77 0.80 16.09
C SER A 398 14.67 0.42 15.11
N ASP A 399 14.87 0.63 13.82
CA ASP A 399 13.96 0.19 12.74
C ASP A 399 14.44 -1.10 12.04
N GLN A 400 15.44 -1.76 12.64
CA GLN A 400 16.15 -2.89 12.03
C GLN A 400 16.72 -3.85 13.08
N TYR A 401 16.85 -5.11 12.66
CA TYR A 401 17.55 -6.16 13.40
C TYR A 401 18.25 -7.13 12.44
N MET A 402 18.93 -8.14 13.00
CA MET A 402 19.76 -9.06 12.23
C MET A 402 19.24 -10.49 12.31
N VAL A 403 19.19 -11.18 11.17
CA VAL A 403 18.71 -12.56 11.05
C VAL A 403 19.64 -13.45 10.24
N GLY A 404 19.54 -14.75 10.46
CA GLY A 404 20.33 -15.79 9.83
C GLY A 404 21.77 -15.85 10.33
N ASN A 405 22.47 -16.93 9.97
CA ASN A 405 23.87 -17.15 10.36
C ASN A 405 24.82 -16.07 9.81
N ASP A 406 24.44 -15.40 8.71
CA ASP A 406 25.22 -14.30 8.13
C ASP A 406 24.87 -12.93 8.75
N SER A 407 23.96 -12.87 9.74
CA SER A 407 23.53 -11.61 10.37
C SER A 407 23.07 -10.56 9.34
N VAL A 408 22.18 -10.98 8.45
CA VAL A 408 21.59 -10.14 7.41
C VAL A 408 20.67 -9.10 8.06
N ILE A 409 20.79 -7.85 7.63
CA ILE A 409 20.00 -6.76 8.21
C ILE A 409 18.62 -6.71 7.55
N VAL A 410 17.60 -6.75 8.40
CA VAL A 410 16.19 -6.77 8.03
C VAL A 410 15.43 -5.72 8.82
N ARG A 411 14.31 -5.26 8.27
CA ARG A 411 13.51 -4.21 8.90
C ARG A 411 12.71 -4.78 10.06
N ASP A 412 12.61 -4.06 11.17
CA ASP A 412 11.67 -4.43 12.22
C ASP A 412 10.22 -4.08 11.82
N PHE A 413 9.26 -4.43 12.67
CA PHE A 413 7.82 -4.21 12.43
C PHE A 413 7.44 -2.76 12.12
#